data_AF-A0A535GX11-F1
#
_entry.id   AF-A0A535GX11-F1
#
_cell.length_a   1.000
_cell.length_b   1.000
_cell.length_c   1.000
_cell.angle_alpha   90.00
_cell.angle_beta   90.00
_cell.angle_gamma   90.00
#
_symmetry.space_group_name_H-M   'P 1'
#
loop_
_entity.id
_entity.type
_entity.pdbx_description
1 polymer ?
#
loop_
_entity_poly.entity_id
_entity_poly.type
_entity_poly.pdbx_seq_one_letter_code
_entity_poly.pdbx_strand_id
1 'polypeptide(L)' 'MKLPLLLERLRHALTRAEGQGMVEYALILVLIAVIVIVVLIVLGNQVQNVFCNISGGLGT' A
#
# COMPACT_ATOMS: atom_id res chain seq x y z
N MET A 1 20.69 40.05 -18.18
CA MET A 1 19.44 40.14 -17.38
C MET A 1 18.56 38.87 -17.44
N LYS A 2 19.14 37.67 -17.64
CA LYS A 2 18.38 36.38 -17.70
C LYS A 2 18.62 35.47 -16.47
N LEU A 3 19.62 35.80 -15.65
CA LEU A 3 20.02 35.03 -14.47
C LEU A 3 18.94 34.93 -13.37
N PRO A 4 18.20 35.99 -13.00
CA PRO A 4 17.15 35.86 -11.96
C PRO A 4 15.99 34.97 -12.42
N LEU A 5 15.72 34.93 -13.73
CA LEU A 5 14.63 34.15 -14.31
C LEU A 5 14.88 32.63 -14.24
N LEU A 6 16.14 32.20 -14.33
CA LEU A 6 16.50 30.78 -14.22
C LEU A 6 16.41 30.27 -12.78
N LEU A 7 16.76 31.12 -11.80
CA LEU A 7 16.63 30.79 -10.38
C LEU A 7 15.17 30.63 -9.96
N GLU A 8 14.28 31.49 -10.47
CA GLU A 8 12.82 31.38 -10.27
C GLU A 8 12.29 30.02 -10.77
N ARG A 9 12.74 29.60 -11.97
CA ARG A 9 12.34 28.34 -12.60
C ARG A 9 12.87 27.13 -11.84
N LEU A 10 14.11 27.20 -11.34
CA LEU A 10 14.72 26.13 -10.55
C LEU A 10 14.01 25.95 -9.21
N ARG A 11 13.67 27.07 -8.54
CA ARG A 11 12.94 27.08 -7.26
C ARG A 11 11.56 26.41 -7.38
N HIS A 12 10.82 26.68 -8.46
CA HIS A 12 9.55 26.00 -8.75
C HIS A 12 9.72 24.51 -9.09
N ALA A 13 10.80 24.13 -9.77
CA ALA A 13 11.06 22.71 -10.07
C ALA A 13 11.39 21.90 -8.81
N LEU A 14 12.17 22.48 -7.87
CA LEU A 14 12.55 21.84 -6.62
C LEU A 14 11.34 21.63 -5.68
N THR A 15 10.47 22.62 -5.53
CA THR A 15 9.26 22.51 -4.68
C THR A 15 8.24 21.48 -5.22
N ARG A 16 8.25 21.22 -6.52
CA ARG A 16 7.40 20.20 -7.15
C ARG A 16 7.91 18.77 -6.91
N ALA A 17 9.21 18.60 -6.72
CA ALA A 17 9.85 17.29 -6.54
C ALA A 17 9.65 16.71 -5.13
N GLU A 18 9.56 17.55 -4.09
CA GLU A 18 9.45 17.08 -2.70
C GLU A 18 8.06 16.54 -2.33
N GLY A 19 6.99 17.05 -2.94
CA GLY A 19 5.61 16.62 -2.67
C GLY A 19 5.08 15.50 -3.57
N GLN A 20 5.68 15.29 -4.75
CA GLN A 20 5.18 14.35 -5.75
C GLN A 20 5.45 12.89 -5.35
N GLY A 21 6.59 12.61 -4.70
CA GLY A 21 6.92 11.26 -4.24
C GLY A 21 6.03 10.75 -3.10
N MET A 22 5.69 11.60 -2.13
CA MET A 22 4.95 11.15 -0.92
C MET A 22 3.54 10.65 -1.23
N VAL A 23 2.85 11.28 -2.19
CA VAL A 23 1.50 10.85 -2.59
C VAL A 23 1.56 9.53 -3.36
N GLU A 24 2.55 9.35 -4.23
CA GLU A 24 2.73 8.12 -5.00
C GLU A 24 3.02 6.91 -4.08
N TYR A 25 3.90 7.08 -3.08
CA TYR A 25 4.15 6.02 -2.09
C TYR A 25 2.93 5.71 -1.23
N ALA A 26 2.15 6.72 -0.83
CA ALA A 26 0.92 6.52 -0.08
C ALA A 26 -0.12 5.69 -0.86
N LEU A 27 -0.27 5.95 -2.17
CA LEU A 27 -1.18 5.19 -3.02
C LEU A 27 -0.74 3.72 -3.18
N ILE A 28 0.56 3.45 -3.30
CA ILE A 28 1.10 2.08 -3.33
C ILE A 28 0.85 1.37 -1.98
N LEU A 29 1.05 2.06 -0.85
CA LEU A 29 0.79 1.48 0.48
C LEU A 29 -0.68 1.10 0.66
N VAL A 30 -1.62 1.94 0.20
CA VAL A 30 -3.05 1.62 0.22
C VAL A 30 -3.36 0.39 -0.63
N LEU A 31 -2.79 0.29 -1.84
CA LEU A 31 -2.97 -0.88 -2.70
C LEU A 31 -2.47 -2.17 -2.04
N ILE A 32 -1.28 -2.14 -1.42
CA ILE A 32 -0.73 -3.28 -0.68
C ILE A 32 -1.64 -3.64 0.50
N ALA A 33 -2.14 -2.67 1.25
CA ALA A 33 -3.03 -2.91 2.38
C ALA A 33 -4.32 -3.64 1.95
N VAL A 34 -4.93 -3.24 0.83
CA VAL A 34 -6.11 -3.93 0.28
C VAL A 34 -5.78 -5.38 -0.06
N ILE A 35 -4.65 -5.64 -0.71
CA ILE A 35 -4.20 -6.99 -1.06
C ILE A 35 -4.02 -7.84 0.20
N VAL A 36 -3.35 -7.31 1.23
CA VAL A 36 -3.14 -8.00 2.50
C VAL A 36 -4.47 -8.36 3.17
N ILE A 37 -5.44 -7.45 3.19
CA ILE A 37 -6.77 -7.71 3.77
C ILE A 37 -7.46 -8.87 3.03
N VAL A 38 -7.44 -8.86 1.69
CA VAL A 38 -8.03 -9.95 0.89
C VAL A 38 -7.38 -11.30 1.20
N VAL A 39 -6.05 -11.33 1.29
CA VAL A 39 -5.30 -12.56 1.63
C VAL A 39 -5.68 -13.06 3.02
N LEU A 40 -5.78 -12.18 4.02
CA LEU A 40 -6.16 -12.55 5.39
C LEU A 40 -7.59 -13.11 5.46
N ILE A 41 -8.54 -12.56 4.69
CA ILE A 41 -9.91 -13.09 4.63
C ILE A 41 -9.92 -14.52 4.08
N VAL A 42 -9.22 -14.76 2.97
CA VAL A 42 -9.14 -16.09 2.37
C VAL A 42 -8.46 -17.07 3.33
N LEU A 43 -7.33 -16.69 3.92
CA LEU A 43 -6.62 -17.51 4.89
C LEU A 43 -7.49 -17.84 6.12
N GLY A 44 -8.26 -16.86 6.63
CA GLY A 44 -9.18 -17.09 7.74
C GLY A 44 -10.20 -18.18 7.44
N ASN A 45 -10.84 -18.15 6.27
CA ASN A 45 -11.78 -19.17 5.84
C ASN A 45 -11.12 -20.56 5.72
N GLN A 46 -9.91 -20.62 5.15
CA GLN A 46 -9.16 -21.87 5.01
C GLN A 46 -8.79 -22.47 6.38
N VAL A 47 -8.32 -21.64 7.31
CA VAL A 47 -7.99 -22.06 8.68
C VAL A 47 -9.24 -22.57 9.41
N GLN A 48 -10.37 -21.88 9.28
CA GLN A 48 -11.64 -22.34 9.85
C GLN A 48 -12.04 -23.71 9.31
N ASN A 49 -11.95 -23.93 8.00
CA ASN A 49 -12.28 -25.22 7.38
C ASN A 49 -11.40 -26.35 7.92
N VAL A 50 -10.09 -26.11 8.04
CA VAL A 50 -9.15 -27.08 8.61
C VAL A 50 -9.50 -27.39 10.06
N PHE A 51 -9.80 -26.37 10.87
CA PHE A 51 -10.18 -26.54 12.26
C PHE A 51 -11.47 -27.37 12.40
N CYS A 52 -12.50 -27.08 11.60
CA CYS A 52 -13.74 -27.84 11.58
C CYS A 52 -13.52 -29.31 11.20
N ASN A 53 -12.66 -29.59 10.21
CA ASN A 53 -12.35 -30.96 9.79
C ASN A 53 -11.67 -31.75 10.90
N ILE A 54 -10.70 -31.14 11.59
CA ILE A 54 -10.01 -31.78 12.72
C ILE A 54 -10.99 -32.01 13.87
N SER A 55 -11.78 -30.99 14.25
CA SER A 55 -12.77 -31.12 15.34
C SER A 55 -13.83 -32.18 15.04
N GLY A 56 -14.27 -32.29 13.78
CA GLY A 56 -15.22 -33.30 13.35
C GLY A 56 -14.64 -34.71 13.41
N GLY A 57 -13.39 -34.89 12.98
CA GLY A 57 -12.71 -36.19 13.03
C GLY A 57 -12.30 -36.65 14.43
N LEU A 58 -12.18 -35.73 15.39
CA LEU A 58 -11.92 -36.06 16.81
C LEU A 58 -13.20 -36.20 17.65
N GLY A 59 -14.32 -35.64 17.19
CA GLY A 59 -15.62 -35.69 17.89
C GLY A 59 -16.47 -36.92 17.57
N THR A 60 -15.98 -37.79 16.70
CA THR A 60 -16.49 -39.15 16.43
C THR A 60 -15.56 -40.18 17.04
#